data_AF-A0A379IJH8-F1
#
_entry.id   AF-A0A379IJH8-F1
#
_cell.length_a   1.000
_cell.length_b   1.000
_cell.length_c   1.000
_cell.angle_alpha   90.00
_cell.angle_beta   90.00
_cell.angle_gamma   90.00
#
_symmetry.space_group_name_H-M   'P 1'
#
loop_
_entity.id
_entity.type
_entity.pdbx_description
1 polymer ?
#
loop_
_entity_poly.entity_id
_entity_poly.type
_entity_poly.pdbx_seq_one_letter_code
_entity_poly.pdbx_strand_id
1 'polypeptide(L)'
;MWRFAVMLGVVMALSGCQSTRDELLAKGYPPAFADGFDDGCNSGRQAAGVITGEFRKNVPRYLKDRAYAEGWEDGFRQCKAMRESEDRNDYKDRHWDERERAWQQEKDRDAARAYRRQ
;
A
#
# COMPACT_ATOMS: atom_id res chain seq x y z
N MET A 1 33.75 -2.21 -15.99
CA MET A 1 33.17 -1.54 -14.80
C MET A 1 31.84 -0.87 -15.14
N TRP A 2 31.80 0.17 -15.99
CA TRP A 2 30.57 0.88 -16.38
C TRP A 2 29.46 -0.02 -16.94
N ARG A 3 29.80 -0.95 -17.84
CA ARG A 3 28.84 -1.87 -18.45
C ARG A 3 28.13 -2.77 -17.43
N PHE A 4 28.83 -3.17 -16.37
CA PHE A 4 28.25 -3.96 -15.28
C PHE A 4 27.34 -3.10 -14.39
N ALA A 5 27.73 -1.85 -14.10
CA ALA A 5 26.89 -0.92 -13.35
C ALA A 5 25.58 -0.59 -14.09
N VAL A 6 25.64 -0.41 -15.41
CA VAL A 6 24.43 -0.20 -16.25
C VAL A 6 23.55 -1.46 -16.27
N MET A 7 24.13 -2.65 -16.44
CA MET A 7 23.38 -3.91 -16.39
C MET A 7 22.72 -4.12 -15.01
N LEU A 8 23.42 -3.83 -13.91
CA LEU A 8 22.87 -3.94 -12.56
C LEU A 8 21.74 -2.92 -12.31
N GLY A 9 21.88 -1.69 -12.82
CA GLY A 9 20.84 -0.67 -12.77
C GLY A 9 19.59 -1.06 -13.56
N VAL A 10 19.74 -1.69 -14.73
CA VAL A 10 18.62 -2.19 -15.53
C VAL A 10 17.90 -3.35 -14.82
N VAL A 11 18.62 -4.28 -14.19
CA VAL A 11 18.01 -5.40 -13.46
C VAL A 11 17.24 -4.91 -12.22
N MET A 12 17.77 -3.94 -11.46
CA MET A 12 17.05 -3.31 -10.35
C MET A 12 15.83 -2.50 -10.80
N ALA A 13 15.88 -1.88 -11.99
CA ALA A 13 14.73 -1.18 -12.55
C ALA A 13 13.62 -2.15 -13.03
N LEU A 14 13.95 -3.41 -13.29
CA LEU A 14 13.03 -4.45 -13.75
C LEU A 14 12.45 -5.33 -12.63
N SER A 15 12.86 -5.14 -11.37
CA SER A 15 12.19 -5.76 -10.22
C SER A 15 10.86 -5.03 -9.92
N GLY A 16 9.96 -5.01 -10.90
CA GLY A 16 8.60 -4.52 -10.78
C GLY A 16 7.69 -5.57 -10.16
N CYS A 17 6.79 -5.09 -9.28
CA CYS A 17 5.68 -5.79 -8.62
C CYS A 17 5.50 -7.27 -8.99
N GLN A 18 6.01 -8.16 -8.13
CA GLN A 18 5.50 -9.52 -8.09
C GLN A 18 4.01 -9.44 -7.74
N SER A 19 3.15 -9.99 -8.59
CA SER A 19 1.72 -10.07 -8.28
C SER A 19 1.52 -11.02 -7.11
N THR A 20 0.74 -10.61 -6.10
CA THR A 20 0.38 -11.46 -4.97
C THR A 20 -0.27 -12.77 -5.43
N ARG A 21 -0.95 -12.75 -6.59
CA ARG A 21 -1.47 -13.95 -7.24
C ARG A 21 -0.37 -14.98 -7.51
N ASP A 22 0.74 -14.55 -8.11
CA ASP A 22 1.83 -15.45 -8.46
C ASP A 22 2.56 -15.99 -7.23
N GLU A 23 2.64 -15.17 -6.17
CA GLU A 23 3.14 -15.62 -4.87
C GLU A 23 2.23 -16.69 -4.24
N LEU A 24 0.91 -16.51 -4.29
CA LEU A 24 -0.06 -17.50 -3.81
C LEU A 24 0.06 -18.81 -4.61
N LEU A 25 0.19 -18.72 -5.94
CA LEU A 25 0.43 -19.90 -6.77
C LEU A 25 1.74 -20.61 -6.39
N ALA A 26 2.82 -19.86 -6.17
CA ALA A 26 4.10 -20.42 -5.74
C ALA A 26 4.02 -21.09 -4.35
N LYS A 27 3.15 -20.59 -3.47
CA LYS A 27 2.85 -21.19 -2.16
C LYS A 27 1.92 -22.41 -2.24
N GLY A 28 1.45 -22.78 -3.43
CA GLY A 28 0.59 -23.95 -3.65
C GLY A 28 -0.90 -23.68 -3.44
N TYR A 29 -1.33 -22.42 -3.39
CA TYR A 29 -2.75 -22.10 -3.33
C TYR A 29 -3.45 -22.46 -4.66
N PRO A 30 -4.73 -22.87 -4.62
CA PRO A 30 -5.48 -23.16 -5.83
C PRO A 30 -5.53 -21.96 -6.79
N PRO A 31 -5.45 -22.16 -8.12
CA PRO A 31 -5.54 -21.05 -9.08
C PRO A 31 -6.81 -20.21 -8.94
N ALA A 32 -7.94 -20.85 -8.64
CA ALA A 32 -9.20 -20.16 -8.38
C ALA A 32 -9.11 -19.20 -7.18
N PHE A 33 -8.46 -19.62 -6.10
CA PHE A 33 -8.24 -18.78 -4.93
C PHE A 33 -7.33 -17.59 -5.27
N ALA A 34 -6.23 -17.83 -6.00
CA ALA A 34 -5.30 -16.78 -6.38
C ALA A 34 -5.94 -15.75 -7.33
N ASP A 35 -6.75 -16.20 -8.29
CA ASP A 35 -7.54 -15.32 -9.17
C ASP A 35 -8.55 -14.49 -8.35
N GLY A 36 -9.28 -15.15 -7.43
CA GLY A 36 -10.23 -14.48 -6.55
C GLY A 36 -9.55 -13.42 -5.70
N PHE A 37 -8.41 -13.74 -5.11
CA PHE A 37 -7.62 -12.83 -4.30
C PHE A 37 -7.19 -11.59 -5.06
N ASP A 38 -6.72 -11.72 -6.29
CA ASP A 38 -6.31 -10.58 -7.13
C ASP A 38 -7.48 -9.65 -7.45
N ASP A 39 -8.63 -10.21 -7.86
CA ASP A 39 -9.86 -9.47 -8.12
C ASP A 39 -10.39 -8.79 -6.85
N GLY A 40 -10.36 -9.50 -5.72
CA GLY A 40 -10.75 -9.00 -4.42
C GLY A 40 -9.85 -7.86 -3.95
N CYS A 41 -8.54 -8.00 -4.08
CA CYS A 41 -7.57 -7.00 -3.68
C CYS A 41 -7.71 -5.68 -4.46
N ASN A 42 -7.89 -5.77 -5.79
CA ASN A 42 -8.19 -4.62 -6.63
C ASN A 42 -9.47 -3.90 -6.16
N SER A 43 -10.52 -4.67 -5.90
CA SER A 43 -11.79 -4.16 -5.39
C SER A 43 -11.68 -3.52 -4.00
N GLY A 44 -10.90 -4.13 -3.11
CA GLY A 44 -10.67 -3.63 -1.75
C GLY A 44 -9.92 -2.31 -1.73
N ARG A 45 -8.89 -2.15 -2.58
CA ARG A 45 -8.19 -0.87 -2.76
C ARG A 45 -9.12 0.22 -3.27
N GLN A 46 -9.95 -0.09 -4.27
CA GLN A 46 -10.93 0.89 -4.77
C GLN A 46 -11.94 1.28 -3.68
N ALA A 47 -12.41 0.31 -2.89
CA ALA A 47 -13.33 0.55 -1.76
C ALA A 47 -12.69 1.37 -0.62
N ALA A 48 -11.36 1.38 -0.51
CA ALA A 48 -10.61 2.24 0.41
C ALA A 48 -10.35 3.66 -0.15
N GLY A 49 -10.90 4.00 -1.33
CA GLY A 49 -10.83 5.36 -1.89
C GLY A 49 -9.75 5.57 -2.93
N VAL A 50 -9.07 4.52 -3.41
CA VAL A 50 -8.14 4.64 -4.54
C VAL A 50 -8.94 4.94 -5.82
N ILE A 51 -8.76 6.14 -6.38
CA ILE A 51 -9.44 6.59 -7.61
C ILE A 51 -9.00 5.76 -8.82
N THR A 52 -7.78 5.23 -8.79
CA THR A 52 -7.20 4.41 -9.84
C THR A 52 -7.36 2.92 -9.55
N GLY A 53 -8.19 2.25 -10.33
CA GLY A 53 -8.44 0.81 -10.17
C GLY A 53 -9.89 0.48 -10.53
N GLU A 54 -10.16 -0.79 -10.77
CA GLU A 54 -11.50 -1.28 -11.12
C GLU A 54 -11.99 -2.26 -10.06
N PHE A 55 -13.24 -2.09 -9.63
CA PHE A 55 -13.92 -3.12 -8.85
C PHE A 55 -14.16 -4.34 -9.73
N ARG A 56 -13.53 -5.45 -9.37
CA ARG A 56 -13.64 -6.72 -10.10
C ARG A 56 -14.22 -7.78 -9.19
N LYS A 57 -15.42 -8.25 -9.54
CA LYS A 57 -16.04 -9.44 -8.94
C LYS A 57 -16.70 -10.23 -10.05
N ASN A 58 -16.12 -11.37 -10.42
CA ASN A 58 -16.74 -12.28 -11.38
C ASN A 58 -17.90 -12.99 -10.67
N VAL A 59 -19.09 -12.37 -10.64
CA VAL A 59 -20.26 -12.85 -9.89
C VAL A 59 -20.64 -14.30 -10.26
N PRO A 60 -20.71 -14.69 -11.55
CA PRO A 60 -21.00 -16.08 -11.89
C PRO A 60 -19.99 -17.08 -11.31
N ARG A 61 -18.69 -16.75 -11.31
CA ARG A 61 -17.64 -17.60 -10.73
C ARG A 61 -17.71 -17.58 -9.19
N TYR A 62 -17.91 -16.41 -8.60
CA TYR A 62 -18.08 -16.23 -7.15
C TYR A 62 -19.20 -17.10 -6.58
N LEU A 63 -20.30 -17.25 -7.30
CA LEU A 63 -21.44 -18.08 -6.84
C LEU A 63 -21.22 -19.59 -7.03
N LYS A 64 -20.29 -20.00 -7.90
CA LYS A 64 -20.11 -21.42 -8.30
C LYS A 64 -18.82 -22.04 -7.77
N ASP A 65 -17.78 -21.23 -7.58
CA ASP A 65 -16.45 -21.65 -7.21
C ASP A 65 -16.11 -21.09 -5.83
N ARG A 66 -16.17 -21.98 -4.83
CA ARG A 66 -15.93 -21.63 -3.43
C ARG A 66 -14.50 -21.12 -3.21
N ALA A 67 -13.51 -21.67 -3.90
CA ALA A 67 -12.12 -21.23 -3.73
C ALA A 67 -11.93 -19.81 -4.28
N TYR A 68 -12.54 -19.48 -5.42
CA TYR A 68 -12.56 -18.10 -5.92
C TYR A 68 -13.27 -17.15 -4.95
N ALA A 69 -14.42 -17.54 -4.40
CA ALA A 69 -15.16 -16.71 -3.45
C ALA A 69 -14.36 -16.43 -2.17
N GLU A 70 -13.74 -17.46 -1.59
CA GLU A 70 -12.87 -17.35 -0.41
C GLU A 70 -11.67 -16.43 -0.70
N GLY A 71 -10.99 -16.65 -1.83
CA GLY A 71 -9.90 -15.78 -2.27
C GLY A 71 -10.34 -14.32 -2.42
N TRP A 72 -11.50 -14.09 -3.04
CA TRP A 72 -12.05 -12.74 -3.25
C TRP A 72 -12.34 -12.01 -1.94
N GLU A 73 -13.01 -12.66 -0.99
CA GLU A 73 -13.32 -12.07 0.32
C GLU A 73 -12.04 -11.75 1.11
N ASP A 74 -11.04 -12.64 1.06
CA ASP A 74 -9.76 -12.43 1.74
C ASP A 74 -8.93 -11.31 1.11
N GLY A 75 -8.80 -11.30 -0.22
CA GLY A 75 -8.10 -10.24 -0.94
C GLY A 75 -8.76 -8.87 -0.72
N PHE A 76 -10.09 -8.81 -0.77
CA PHE A 76 -10.85 -7.58 -0.52
C PHE A 76 -10.58 -7.02 0.87
N ARG A 77 -10.72 -7.86 1.91
CA ARG A 77 -10.52 -7.45 3.30
C ARG A 77 -9.10 -6.98 3.56
N GLN A 78 -8.11 -7.75 3.11
CA GLN A 78 -6.70 -7.46 3.36
C GLN A 78 -6.26 -6.17 2.67
N CYS A 79 -6.52 -6.03 1.37
CA CYS A 79 -6.04 -4.85 0.64
C CYS A 79 -6.80 -3.58 0.98
N LYS A 80 -8.08 -3.67 1.36
CA LYS A 80 -8.82 -2.54 1.93
C LYS A 80 -8.19 -2.08 3.25
N ALA A 81 -7.97 -3.00 4.19
CA ALA A 81 -7.42 -2.67 5.49
C ALA A 81 -5.99 -2.12 5.40
N MET A 82 -5.14 -2.68 4.52
CA MET A 82 -3.80 -2.16 4.25
C MET A 82 -3.88 -0.70 3.80
N ARG A 83 -4.74 -0.39 2.82
CA ARG A 83 -4.86 0.98 2.32
C ARG A 83 -5.39 1.96 3.37
N GLU A 84 -6.44 1.58 4.11
CA GLU A 84 -6.96 2.41 5.19
C GLU A 84 -5.91 2.66 6.28
N SER A 85 -5.04 1.68 6.53
CA SER A 85 -3.94 1.83 7.49
C SER A 85 -2.83 2.75 6.99
N GLU A 86 -2.47 2.67 5.70
CA GLU A 86 -1.54 3.59 5.05
C GLU A 86 -2.07 5.02 5.13
N ASP A 87 -3.31 5.26 4.71
CA ASP A 87 -3.92 6.59 4.73
C ASP A 87 -3.95 7.18 6.15
N ARG A 88 -4.21 6.33 7.17
CA ARG A 88 -4.16 6.74 8.58
C ARG A 88 -2.74 7.08 9.04
N ASN A 89 -1.74 6.31 8.62
CA ASN A 89 -0.35 6.57 8.99
C ASN A 89 0.16 7.85 8.30
N ASP A 90 -0.11 8.02 7.01
CA ASP A 90 0.19 9.24 6.25
C ASP A 90 -0.41 10.48 6.91
N TYR A 91 -1.66 10.39 7.38
CA TYR A 91 -2.30 11.49 8.12
C TYR A 91 -1.54 11.80 9.41
N LYS A 92 -1.19 10.78 10.21
CA LYS A 92 -0.46 10.94 11.48
C LYS A 92 0.91 11.58 11.27
N ASP A 93 1.67 11.11 10.28
CA ASP A 93 3.03 11.58 10.02
C ASP A 93 3.02 13.07 9.66
N ARG A 94 2.11 13.49 8.76
CA ARG A 94 1.95 14.91 8.39
C ARG A 94 1.61 15.79 9.59
N HIS A 95 0.70 15.35 10.47
CA HIS A 95 0.28 16.14 11.62
C HIS A 95 1.32 16.15 12.74
N TRP A 96 2.10 15.07 12.88
CA TRP A 96 3.21 15.01 13.80
C TRP A 96 4.31 15.99 13.39
N ASP A 97 4.68 16.01 12.10
CA ASP A 97 5.70 16.91 11.55
C ASP A 97 5.33 18.39 11.68
N GLU A 98 4.05 18.74 11.51
CA GLU A 98 3.57 20.10 11.73
C GLU A 98 3.68 20.53 13.20
N ARG A 99 3.27 19.66 14.13
CA ARG A 99 3.40 19.93 15.57
C ARG A 99 4.86 20.09 15.99
N GLU A 100 5.75 19.24 15.51
CA GLU A 100 7.19 19.32 15.81
C GLU A 100 7.79 20.63 15.28
N ARG A 101 7.45 21.02 14.05
CA ARG A 101 7.88 22.31 13.47
C ARG A 101 7.38 23.51 14.29
N ALA A 102 6.11 23.50 14.71
CA ALA A 102 5.56 24.57 15.55
C ALA A 102 6.28 24.65 16.91
N TRP A 103 6.58 23.51 17.51
CA TRP A 103 7.31 23.45 18.78
C TRP A 103 8.72 24.01 18.67
N GLN A 104 9.47 23.68 17.61
CA GLN A 104 10.80 24.24 17.39
C GLN A 104 10.77 25.76 17.18
N GLN A 105 9.78 26.27 16.45
CA GLN A 105 9.63 27.72 16.26
C GLN A 105 9.38 28.46 17.57
N GLU A 106 8.57 27.89 18.49
CA GLU A 106 8.36 28.50 19.81
C GLU A 106 9.65 28.52 20.65
N LYS A 107 10.45 27.45 20.61
CA LYS A 107 11.76 27.44 21.28
C LYS A 107 12.70 28.52 20.75
N ASP A 108 12.78 28.68 19.43
CA ASP A 108 13.63 29.70 18.81
C ASP A 108 13.17 31.11 19.18
N ARG A 109 11.85 31.34 19.20
CA ARG A 109 11.27 32.62 19.65
C ARG A 109 11.61 32.91 21.10
N ASP A 110 11.51 31.92 21.98
CA ASP A 110 11.84 32.05 23.40
C ASP A 110 13.32 32.32 23.62
N ALA A 111 14.20 31.63 22.89
CA ALA A 111 15.63 31.92 22.89
C ALA A 111 15.90 33.37 22.44
N ALA A 112 15.30 33.82 21.33
CA ALA A 112 15.44 35.19 20.84
C ALA A 112 14.86 36.25 21.80
N ARG A 113 13.81 35.92 22.57
CA ARG A 113 13.26 36.78 23.64
C ARG A 113 14.23 36.87 24.81
N ALA A 114 14.87 35.76 25.20
CA ALA A 114 15.84 35.74 26.28
C ALA A 114 17.10 36.57 25.94
N TYR A 115 17.64 36.43 24.72
CA TYR A 115 18.79 37.22 24.26
C TYR A 115 18.50 38.72 24.21
N ARG A 116 17.27 39.14 23.90
CA ARG A 116 16.88 40.56 23.86
C ARG A 116 16.67 41.21 25.25
N ARG A 117 16.63 40.41 26.31
CA ARG A 117 16.49 40.89 27.69
C ARG A 117 17.82 40.98 28.45
N GLN A 118 18.94 40.64 27.79
CA GLN A 118 20.31 40.86 28.25
C GLN A 118 20.89 42.10 27.57
#